data_AF-A0A0F9SNJ1-F1
#
_entry.id   AF-A0A0F9SNJ1-F1
#
_cell.length_a   1.000
_cell.length_b   1.000
_cell.length_c   1.000
_cell.angle_alpha   90.00
_cell.angle_beta   90.00
_cell.angle_gamma   90.00
#
_symmetry.space_group_name_H-M   'P 1'
#
loop_
_entity.id
_entity.type
_entity.pdbx_description
1 polymer ?
#
loop_
_entity_poly.entity_id
_entity_poly.type
_entity_poly.pdbx_seq_one_letter_code
_entity_poly.pdbx_strand_id
1 'polypeptide(L)' 'MSTVWRLSNNRMTVKVTIGKDHRIIDAAPIVRRFRGQPLINLSRWMERMGKTDLTLIGKPTENRTRGGR' A
#
# COMPACT_ATOMS: atom_id res chain seq x y z
N MET A 1 1.25 12.50 -4.80
CA MET A 1 0.56 11.42 -5.51
C MET A 1 0.80 10.17 -4.70
N SER A 2 -0.23 9.75 -3.98
CA SER A 2 -0.22 8.50 -3.25
C SER A 2 -1.28 7.59 -3.84
N THR A 3 -0.93 6.33 -4.07
CA THR A 3 -1.88 5.31 -4.55
C THR A 3 -2.26 4.41 -3.40
N VAL A 4 -3.50 3.93 -3.42
CA VAL A 4 -3.98 3.01 -2.40
C VAL A 4 -4.12 1.63 -3.01
N TRP A 5 -3.41 0.68 -2.42
CA TRP A 5 -3.36 -0.70 -2.86
C TRP A 5 -4.05 -1.60 -1.84
N ARG A 6 -4.79 -2.59 -2.34
CA ARG A 6 -5.33 -3.69 -1.58
C ARG A 6 -4.49 -4.92 -1.93
N LEU A 7 -3.93 -5.57 -0.92
CA LEU A 7 -3.29 -6.86 -1.06
C LEU A 7 -4.14 -7.89 -0.36
N SER A 8 -4.46 -8.98 -1.04
CA SER A 8 -5.31 -10.03 -0.48
C SER A 8 -4.70 -11.40 -0.76
N ASN A 9 -4.69 -12.28 0.23
CA ASN A 9 -4.44 -13.70 0.04
C ASN A 9 -5.55 -14.49 0.75
N ASN A 10 -5.47 -15.82 0.70
CA ASN A 10 -6.46 -16.70 1.33
C ASN A 10 -6.55 -16.56 2.86
N ARG A 11 -5.62 -15.85 3.51
CA ARG A 11 -5.56 -15.68 4.98
C ARG A 11 -5.92 -14.27 5.44
N MET A 12 -5.64 -13.25 4.62
CA MET A 12 -5.85 -11.86 5.01
C MET A 12 -6.01 -10.93 3.81
N THR A 13 -6.74 -9.85 4.03
CA THR A 13 -6.78 -8.69 3.17
C THR A 13 -6.20 -7.50 3.92
N VAL A 14 -5.24 -6.79 3.32
CA VAL A 14 -4.66 -5.57 3.88
C VAL A 14 -4.75 -4.43 2.89
N LYS A 15 -4.87 -3.21 3.43
CA LYS A 15 -4.83 -1.97 2.68
C LYS A 15 -3.52 -1.25 3.00
N VAL A 16 -2.84 -0.77 1.96
CA VAL A 16 -1.63 0.04 2.09
C VAL A 16 -1.69 1.25 1.18
N THR A 17 -1.07 2.33 1.62
CA THR A 17 -0.91 3.55 0.83
C THR A 17 0.55 3.68 0.44
N ILE A 18 0.78 3.97 -0.84
CA ILE A 18 2.10 4.03 -1.45
C ILE A 18 2.36 5.45 -1.91
N GLY A 19 3.50 6.01 -1.50
CA GLY A 19 3.97 7.33 -1.91
C GLY A 19 4.54 7.34 -3.33
N LYS A 20 5.03 8.50 -3.76
CA LYS A 20 5.64 8.70 -5.08
C LYS A 20 6.88 7.81 -5.29
N ASP A 21 7.61 7.51 -4.23
CA ASP A 21 8.87 6.76 -4.29
C ASP A 21 8.67 5.23 -4.27
N HIS A 22 7.45 4.76 -4.58
CA HIS A 22 7.04 3.36 -4.49
C HIS A 22 7.21 2.72 -3.10
N ARG A 23 7.31 3.56 -2.06
CA ARG A 23 7.42 3.16 -0.65
C ARG A 23 6.07 3.27 0.06
N ILE A 24 5.83 2.34 0.99
CA ILE A 24 4.64 2.32 1.82
C ILE A 24 4.70 3.49 2.80
N ILE A 25 3.75 4.42 2.72
CA ILE A 25 3.66 5.59 3.61
C ILE A 25 2.67 5.37 4.76
N ASP A 26 1.66 4.52 4.52
CA ASP A 26 0.64 4.13 5.50
C ASP A 26 0.22 2.68 5.26
N ALA A 27 -0.07 1.94 6.32
CA ALA A 27 -0.36 0.51 6.26
C ALA A 27 -1.19 0.06 7.46
N ALA A 28 -2.01 -0.98 7.25
CA ALA A 28 -2.76 -1.63 8.33
C ALA A 28 -1.83 -2.12 9.47
N PRO A 29 -2.28 -2.17 10.73
CA PRO A 29 -1.44 -2.51 11.88
C PRO A 29 -0.60 -3.79 11.72
N ILE A 30 -1.19 -4.86 11.17
CA ILE A 30 -0.53 -6.15 10.92
C ILE A 30 0.67 -6.07 9.96
N VAL A 31 0.69 -5.08 9.07
CA VAL A 31 1.73 -4.87 8.06
C VAL A 31 2.48 -3.54 8.26
N ARG A 32 2.29 -2.88 9.41
CA ARG A 32 2.88 -1.57 9.72
C ARG A 32 4.42 -1.59 9.74
N ARG A 33 5.03 -2.74 10.02
CA ARG A 33 6.49 -2.94 9.93
C ARG A 33 7.09 -2.70 8.54
N PHE A 34 6.26 -2.75 7.49
CA PHE A 34 6.68 -2.48 6.11
C PHE A 34 6.60 -1.00 5.74
N ARG A 35 6.15 -0.12 6.64
CA ARG A 35 6.16 1.33 6.42
C ARG A 35 7.60 1.81 6.15
N GLY A 36 7.77 2.64 5.14
CA GLY A 36 9.06 3.11 4.62
C GLY A 36 9.75 2.14 3.66
N GLN A 37 9.25 0.91 3.52
CA GLN A 37 9.82 -0.09 2.62
C GLN A 37 9.09 -0.11 1.26
N PRO A 38 9.74 -0.64 0.21
CA PRO A 38 9.09 -0.88 -1.08
C PRO A 38 7.93 -1.88 -0.98
N LEU A 39 6.89 -1.69 -1.81
CA LEU A 39 5.72 -2.59 -1.89
C LEU A 39 6.10 -4.07 -2.09
N ILE A 40 7.14 -4.31 -2.89
CA ILE A 40 7.57 -5.68 -3.24
C ILE A 40 7.95 -6.50 -2.01
N ASN A 41 8.45 -5.88 -0.95
CA ASN A 41 8.80 -6.59 0.29
C ASN A 41 7.54 -7.12 0.98
N LEU A 42 6.48 -6.31 1.03
CA LEU A 42 5.20 -6.73 1.58
C LEU A 42 4.56 -7.82 0.73
N SER A 43 4.57 -7.65 -0.60
CA SER A 43 4.05 -8.65 -1.55
C SER A 43 4.72 -10.00 -1.34
N ARG A 44 6.06 -10.04 -1.37
CA ARG A 44 6.84 -11.27 -1.16
C ARG A 44 6.56 -11.93 0.19
N TRP A 45 6.39 -11.13 1.24
CA TRP A 45 6.04 -11.67 2.55
C TRP A 45 4.63 -12.30 2.55
N MET A 46 3.66 -11.68 1.90
CA MET A 46 2.31 -12.24 1.77
C MET A 46 2.29 -13.49 0.87
N GLU A 47 3.08 -13.52 -0.19
CA GLU A 47 3.23 -14.67 -1.09
C GLU A 47 3.73 -15.92 -0.36
N ARG A 48 4.64 -15.75 0.62
CA ARG A 48 5.10 -16.86 1.47
C ARG A 48 3.98 -17.49 2.31
N MET A 49 2.89 -16.76 2.54
CA MET A 49 1.71 -17.26 3.27
C MET A 49 0.61 -17.78 2.35
N GLY A 50 0.74 -17.60 1.04
CA GLY A 50 -0.22 -18.01 0.02
C GLY A 50 -0.26 -17.04 -1.18
N LYS A 51 -0.88 -17.47 -2.28
CA LYS A 51 -1.04 -16.63 -3.48
C LYS A 51 -1.66 -15.28 -3.11
N THR A 52 -0.96 -14.20 -3.48
CA THR A 52 -1.36 -12.83 -3.15
C THR A 52 -1.84 -12.13 -4.40
N ASP A 53 -3.03 -11.55 -4.33
CA ASP A 53 -3.60 -10.64 -5.31
C ASP A 53 -3.31 -9.19 -4.91
N LEU A 54 -2.91 -8.38 -5.90
CA LEU A 54 -2.64 -6.96 -5.73
C LEU A 54 -3.63 -6.17 -6.60
N THR A 55 -4.51 -5.42 -5.95
CA THR A 55 -5.49 -4.56 -6.62
C THR A 55 -5.24 -3.10 -6.29
N LEU A 56 -5.17 -2.24 -7.31
CA LEU A 56 -5.21 -0.79 -7.13
C LEU A 56 -6.65 -0.36 -6.83
N ILE A 57 -6.90 0.16 -5.62
CA ILE A 57 -8.26 0.54 -5.16
C ILE A 57 -8.46 2.05 -5.00
N GLY A 58 -7.39 2.84 -5.03
CA GLY A 58 -7.47 4.30 -4.96
C GLY A 58 -6.55 4.95 -5.98
N LYS A 59 -7.11 5.89 -6.75
CA LYS A 59 -6.38 6.70 -7.73
C LYS A 59 -5.31 7.54 -7.03
N PRO A 60 -4.21 7.90 -7.73
CA PRO A 60 -3.20 8.78 -7.17
C PRO A 60 -3.84 10.10 -6.74
N THR A 61 -3.97 10.31 -5.43
CA THR A 61 -4.44 11.61 -4.92
C THR A 61 -3.30 12.61 -5.11
N GLU A 62 -3.44 13.50 -6.09
CA GLU A 62 -2.69 14.74 -6.11
C GLU A 62 -3.21 15.57 -4.95
N ASN A 63 -2.36 15.80 -3.95
CA ASN A 63 -2.64 16.79 -2.93
C ASN A 63 -2.65 18.14 -3.65
N ARG A 64 -3.81 18.54 -4.20
CA ARG A 64 -4.05 19.94 -4.53
C ARG A 64 -3.99 20.66 -3.19
N THR A 65 -2.84 21.23 -2.90
CA THR A 65 -2.69 22.35 -1.99
C THR A 65 -3.80 23.34 -2.35
N ARG A 66 -4.85 23.39 -1.53
CA ARG A 66 -5.70 24.58 -1.43
C ARG A 66 -4.83 25.66 -0.78
N GLY A 67 -3.92 26.23 -1.58
CA GLY A 67 -3.49 27.60 -1.40
C GLY A 67 -4.61 28.46 -1.97
N GLY A 68 -5.37 29.11 -1.10
CA GLY A 68 -6.58 29.81 -1.51
C GLY A 68 -6.99 30.86 -0.49
N ARG A 69 -6.15 31.92 -0.44
CA ARG A 69 -6.35 33.28 0.07
C ARG A 69 -6.73 33.47 1.53
#